data_AF-A0A534G8V8-F1
#
_entry.id   AF-A0A534G8V8-F1
#
_cell.length_a   1.000
_cell.length_b   1.000
_cell.length_c   1.000
_cell.angle_alpha   90.00
_cell.angle_beta   90.00
_cell.angle_gamma   90.00
#
_symmetry.space_group_name_H-M   'P 1'
#
loop_
_entity.id
_entity.type
_entity.pdbx_description
1 polymer ?
#
loop_
_entity_poly.entity_id
_entity_poly.type
_entity_poly.pdbx_seq_one_letter_code
_entity_poly.pdbx_strand_id
1 'polypeptide(L)' 'MRLAFDCSGHFAQLEALAARYADRQPDLADLCLIRMSELFPDHPVITVDREDFQVYRRNKREVIPIICPPER' A
#
# COMPACT_ATOMS: atom_id res chain seq x y z
N MET A 1 -2.58 18.72 16.06
CA MET A 1 -2.74 18.24 14.67
C MET A 1 -2.93 16.73 14.74
N ARG A 2 -3.93 16.17 14.06
CA ARG A 2 -4.17 14.72 14.01
C ARG A 2 -4.01 14.25 12.57
N LEU A 3 -3.32 13.14 12.35
CA LEU A 3 -3.19 12.55 11.03
C LEU A 3 -4.54 11.95 10.61
N ALA A 4 -4.91 12.10 9.33
CA ALA A 4 -6.11 11.45 8.78
C ALA A 4 -5.95 9.93 8.74
N PHE A 5 -4.72 9.45 8.52
CA PHE A 5 -4.33 8.05 8.66
C PHE A 5 -3.34 7.92 9.81
N ASP A 6 -3.72 7.15 10.84
CA ASP A 6 -2.89 6.85 12.00
C ASP A 6 -2.46 5.37 11.93
N CYS A 7 -1.21 5.12 11.54
CA CYS A 7 -0.69 3.77 11.35
C CYS A 7 -0.71 2.94 12.65
N SER A 8 -0.64 3.59 13.82
CA SER A 8 -0.67 2.90 15.12
C SER A 8 -1.99 2.14 15.34
N GLY A 9 -3.09 2.66 14.81
CA GLY A 9 -4.41 2.00 14.82
C GLY A 9 -4.53 0.81 13.87
N HIS A 10 -3.50 0.54 13.07
CA HIS A 10 -3.49 -0.51 12.04
C HIS A 10 -2.32 -1.50 12.19
N PHE A 11 -1.67 -1.54 13.36
CA PHE A 11 -0.43 -2.29 13.56
C PHE A 11 -0.52 -3.76 13.15
N ALA A 12 -1.60 -4.46 13.55
CA ALA A 12 -1.79 -5.87 13.21
C ALA A 12 -1.92 -6.10 11.69
N GLN A 13 -2.57 -5.18 10.97
CA GLN A 13 -2.69 -5.27 9.51
C GLN A 13 -1.36 -4.96 8.84
N LEU A 14 -0.61 -3.97 9.33
CA LEU A 14 0.71 -3.63 8.80
C LEU A 14 1.71 -4.77 9.03
N GLU A 15 1.69 -5.42 10.20
CA GLU A 15 2.51 -6.59 10.49
C GLU A 15 2.18 -7.76 9.56
N ALA A 16 0.89 -8.03 9.31
CA ALA A 16 0.47 -9.06 8.37
C ALA A 16 0.92 -8.74 6.93
N LEU A 17 0.85 -7.47 6.51
CA LEU A 17 1.35 -7.04 5.20
C LEU A 17 2.87 -7.16 5.11
N ALA A 18 3.60 -6.77 6.15
CA ALA A 18 5.06 -6.91 6.22
C ALA A 18 5.49 -8.37 6.10
N ALA A 19 4.85 -9.27 6.85
CA ALA A 19 5.11 -10.70 6.77
C ALA A 19 4.80 -11.27 5.38
N ARG A 20 3.70 -10.82 4.77
CA ARG A 20 3.27 -11.27 3.44
C ARG A 20 4.25 -10.86 2.33
N TYR A 21 4.81 -9.67 2.43
CA TYR A 21 5.70 -9.11 1.41
C TYR A 21 7.17 -9.11 1.85
N ALA A 22 7.54 -9.95 2.83
CA ALA A 22 8.88 -9.99 3.40
C ALA A 22 10.00 -10.14 2.36
N ASP A 23 9.77 -10.93 1.30
CA ASP A 23 10.71 -11.12 0.19
C ASP A 23 11.01 -9.85 -0.61
N ARG A 24 10.11 -8.86 -0.55
CA ARG A 24 10.23 -7.55 -1.23
C ARG A 24 10.76 -6.45 -0.33
N GLN A 25 10.81 -6.69 0.98
CA GLN A 25 11.28 -5.72 1.98
C GLN A 25 10.56 -4.35 1.89
N PRO A 26 9.22 -4.31 1.92
CA PRO A 26 8.48 -3.05 1.90
C PRO A 26 8.87 -2.17 3.09
N ASP A 27 8.93 -0.87 2.86
CA ASP A 27 9.08 0.07 3.97
C ASP A 27 7.73 0.35 4.67
N LEU A 28 7.75 1.14 5.75
CA LEU A 28 6.53 1.47 6.47
C LEU A 28 5.53 2.25 5.59
N ALA A 29 6.01 3.09 4.68
CA ALA A 29 5.15 3.91 3.82
C ALA A 29 4.40 3.03 2.81
N ASP A 30 5.06 2.04 2.21
CA ASP A 30 4.45 1.05 1.34
C ASP A 30 3.29 0.33 2.03
N LEU A 31 3.55 -0.19 3.23
CA LEU A 31 2.55 -0.91 4.03
C LEU A 31 1.36 -0.01 4.36
N CYS A 32 1.61 1.26 4.68
CA CYS A 32 0.57 2.24 4.93
C CYS A 32 -0.25 2.52 3.66
N LEU A 33 0.36 2.63 2.49
CA LEU A 33 -0.32 2.83 1.22
C LEU A 33 -1.18 1.63 0.83
N ILE A 34 -0.68 0.41 1.03
CA ILE A 34 -1.50 -0.80 0.86
C ILE A 34 -2.69 -0.75 1.82
N ARG A 35 -2.47 -0.45 3.11
CA ARG A 35 -3.55 -0.40 4.10
C ARG A 35 -4.58 0.69 3.80
N MET A 36 -4.14 1.87 3.37
CA MET A 36 -5.04 2.94 2.93
C MET A 36 -5.85 2.51 1.70
N SER A 37 -5.25 1.82 0.74
CA SER A 37 -5.97 1.32 -0.44
C SER A 37 -7.04 0.28 -0.12
N GLU A 38 -6.89 -0.48 0.99
CA GLU A 38 -7.92 -1.39 1.52
C GLU A 38 -9.08 -0.63 2.16
N LEU A 39 -8.79 0.45 2.90
CA LEU A 39 -9.79 1.27 3.58
C LEU A 39 -10.60 2.15 2.61
N PHE A 40 -9.97 2.56 1.51
CA PHE A 40 -10.53 3.48 0.53
C PHE A 40 -10.49 2.87 -0.87
N PRO A 41 -11.35 1.87 -1.17
CA PRO A 41 -11.24 1.07 -2.38
C PRO A 41 -11.37 1.87 -3.69
N ASP A 42 -12.09 2.99 -3.68
CA ASP A 42 -12.30 3.83 -4.86
C ASP A 42 -11.16 4.83 -5.13
N HIS A 43 -10.14 4.87 -4.26
CA HIS A 43 -9.03 5.82 -4.38
C HIS A 43 -7.79 5.14 -4.97
N PRO A 44 -7.23 5.66 -6.07
CA PRO A 44 -5.96 5.15 -6.61
C PRO A 44 -4.76 5.63 -5.79
N VAL A 45 -3.68 4.85 -5.81
CA VAL A 45 -2.37 5.27 -5.28
C VAL A 45 -1.60 6.00 -6.38
N ILE A 46 -1.16 7.23 -6.10
CA ILE A 46 -0.24 7.96 -6.97
C ILE A 46 1.18 7.59 -6.53
N THR A 47 1.98 7.03 -7.43
CA THR A 47 3.35 6.59 -7.11
C THR A 47 4.27 6.66 -8.33
N VAL A 48 5.57 6.80 -8.08
CA VAL A 48 6.62 6.61 -9.08
C VAL A 48 7.18 5.19 -9.08
N ASP A 49 6.95 4.43 -8.01
CA ASP A 49 7.46 3.08 -7.78
C ASP A 49 6.53 2.05 -8.42
N ARG A 50 6.45 2.10 -9.75
CA ARG A 50 5.55 1.25 -10.56
C ARG A 50 5.78 -0.24 -10.28
N GLU A 51 7.03 -0.67 -10.18
CA GLU A 51 7.39 -2.10 -10.06
C GLU A 51 6.84 -2.72 -8.77
N ASP A 52 6.93 -2.00 -7.65
CA ASP A 52 6.46 -2.49 -6.36
C ASP A 52 4.94 -2.52 -6.28
N PHE A 53 4.28 -1.43 -6.66
CA PHE A 53 2.82 -1.34 -6.58
C PHE A 53 2.08 -2.20 -7.62
N GLN A 54 2.73 -2.60 -8.71
CA GLN A 54 2.20 -3.63 -9.60
C GLN A 54 2.17 -5.03 -8.97
N VAL A 55 3.02 -5.30 -7.98
CA VAL A 55 3.09 -6.57 -7.25
C VAL A 55 2.17 -6.56 -6.03
N TYR A 56 2.09 -5.44 -5.32
CA TYR A 56 1.24 -5.32 -4.13
C TYR A 56 -0.25 -5.54 -4.44
N ARG A 57 -0.95 -6.11 -3.46
CA ARG A 57 -2.37 -6.48 -3.55
C ARG A 57 -3.08 -6.08 -2.27
N ARG A 58 -4.17 -5.34 -2.42
CA ARG A 58 -5.11 -5.07 -1.32
C ARG A 58 -6.10 -6.22 -1.18
N ASN A 59 -6.71 -6.37 -0.01
CA ASN A 59 -7.77 -7.35 0.23
C ASN A 59 -7.39 -8.76 -0.27
N LYS A 60 -6.14 -9.15 0.00
CA LYS A 60 -5.49 -10.38 -0.46
C LYS A 60 -5.20 -10.43 -1.96
N ARG A 61 -6.17 -10.29 -2.87
CA ARG A 61 -5.93 -10.59 -4.32
C ARG A 61 -6.21 -9.43 -5.26
N GLU A 62 -6.73 -8.33 -4.75
CA GLU A 62 -7.13 -7.20 -5.59
C GLU A 62 -5.91 -6.36 -5.96
N VAL A 63 -5.80 -6.03 -7.25
CA VAL A 63 -4.80 -5.09 -7.75
C VAL A 63 -5.08 -3.72 -7.14
N ILE A 64 -4.03 -3.05 -6.69
CA ILE A 64 -4.12 -1.66 -6.23
C ILE A 64 -4.19 -0.78 -7.48
N PRO A 65 -5.26 0.00 -7.70
CA PRO A 65 -5.29 0.95 -8.81
C PRO A 65 -4.20 2.00 -8.61
N ILE A 66 -3.34 2.19 -9.61
CA ILE A 66 -2.24 3.15 -9.54
C ILE A 66 -2.31 4.21 -10.64
N ILE A 67 -1.85 5.41 -10.29
CA ILE A 67 -1.53 6.47 -11.24
C ILE A 67 -0.02 6.67 -11.19
N CYS A 68 0.63 6.40 -12.32
CA CYS A 68 2.07 6.60 -12.49
C CYS A 68 2.35 7.54 -13.66
N PRO A 69 3.51 8.21 -13.67
CA PRO A 69 3.99 8.90 -14.86
C PRO A 69 4.04 7.98 -16.10
N PRO A 70 3.94 8.55 -17.32
CA PRO A 70 4.12 7.78 -18.56
C PRO A 70 5.53 7.18 -18.63
N GLU A 71 5.64 6.02 -19.28
CA GLU A 71 6.94 5.46 -19.63
C GLU A 71 7.63 6.39 -20.65
N ARG A 72 8.97 6.50 -20.55
CA ARG A 72 9.76 7.35 -21.44
C ARG A 72 9.90 6.75 -22.83
#